data_AF-A0A060HTM6-F1
#
_entry.id   AF-A0A060HTM6-F1
#
_cell.length_a   1.000
_cell.length_b   1.000
_cell.length_c   1.000
_cell.angle_alpha   90.00
_cell.angle_beta   90.00
_cell.angle_gamma   90.00
#
_symmetry.space_group_name_H-M   'P 1'
#
loop_
_entity.id
_entity.type
_entity.pdbx_description
1 polymer ?
#
loop_
_entity_poly.entity_id
_entity_poly.type
_entity_poly.pdbx_seq_one_letter_code
_entity_poly.pdbx_strand_id
1 'polypeptide(L)'
;MSYMEFLSLLSRTFGYTHNIKILDCMLNFPASEFTKRELRQALDMNSETFNKYFELLEEEKIVEVCRTVRKTKLYRVNRDSPLVKAIMDF
;
A
#
# COMPACT_ATOMS: atom_id res chain seq x y z
N MET A 1 -20.18 -4.17 -7.13
CA MET A 1 -19.29 -3.07 -7.55
C MET A 1 -17.89 -3.66 -7.68
N SER A 2 -17.41 -3.84 -8.92
CA SER A 2 -16.17 -4.55 -9.21
C SER A 2 -14.96 -3.65 -8.97
N TYR A 3 -13.88 -4.20 -8.40
CA TYR A 3 -12.61 -3.50 -8.16
C TYR A 3 -12.04 -2.82 -9.42
N MET A 4 -12.43 -3.30 -10.61
CA MET A 4 -12.02 -2.73 -11.91
C MET A 4 -12.65 -1.37 -12.24
N GLU A 5 -13.78 -0.99 -11.63
CA GLU A 5 -14.46 0.27 -11.97
C GLU A 5 -13.98 1.48 -11.14
N PHE A 6 -13.14 1.26 -10.13
CA PHE A 6 -12.53 2.31 -9.31
C PHE A 6 -11.00 2.30 -9.45
N LEU A 7 -10.50 2.33 -10.69
CA LEU A 7 -9.08 2.57 -10.90
C LEU A 7 -8.77 4.00 -10.43
N SER A 8 -8.04 4.12 -9.33
CA SER A 8 -7.74 5.43 -8.77
C SER A 8 -6.93 6.27 -9.76
N LEU A 9 -7.00 7.59 -9.59
CA LEU A 9 -6.18 8.53 -10.34
C LEU A 9 -4.68 8.17 -10.22
N LEU A 10 -4.24 7.65 -9.08
CA LEU A 10 -2.86 7.23 -8.86
C LEU A 10 -2.45 6.11 -9.82
N SER A 11 -3.25 5.03 -9.88
CA SER A 11 -2.99 3.90 -10.78
C SER A 11 -3.07 4.31 -12.26
N ARG A 12 -3.95 5.26 -12.59
CA ARG A 12 -4.07 5.80 -13.96
C ARG A 12 -2.90 6.68 -14.36
N THR A 13 -2.35 7.46 -13.43
CA THR A 13 -1.27 8.43 -13.69
C THR A 13 0.11 7.78 -13.65
N PHE A 14 0.38 6.92 -12.67
CA PHE A 14 1.69 6.29 -12.46
C PHE A 14 1.79 4.86 -13.02
N GLY A 15 0.69 4.34 -13.55
CA GLY A 15 0.60 3.01 -14.15
C GLY A 15 0.16 1.92 -13.17
N TYR A 16 -0.18 0.75 -13.73
CA TYR A 16 -0.80 -0.37 -13.01
C TYR A 16 0.21 -1.39 -12.49
N THR A 17 1.33 -0.93 -11.95
CA THR A 17 2.36 -1.79 -11.37
C THR A 17 1.93 -2.32 -9.99
N HIS A 18 2.50 -3.44 -9.56
CA HIS A 18 2.11 -4.08 -8.29
C HIS A 18 2.38 -3.19 -7.07
N ASN A 19 3.50 -2.44 -7.07
CA ASN A 19 3.81 -1.48 -6.02
C ASN A 19 2.79 -0.32 -5.97
N ILE A 20 2.36 0.18 -7.13
CA ILE A 20 1.32 1.23 -7.18
C ILE A 20 -0.01 0.69 -6.69
N LYS A 21 -0.41 -0.53 -7.08
CA LYS A 21 -1.64 -1.17 -6.56
C LYS A 21 -1.65 -1.32 -5.04
N ILE A 22 -0.51 -1.71 -4.45
CA ILE A 22 -0.37 -1.82 -2.99
C ILE A 22 -0.52 -0.44 -2.34
N LEU A 23 0.23 0.54 -2.84
CA LEU A 23 0.20 1.90 -2.32
C LEU A 23 -1.20 2.53 -2.44
N ASP A 24 -1.84 2.36 -3.59
CA ASP A 24 -3.19 2.83 -3.89
C ASP A 24 -4.23 2.27 -2.91
N CYS A 25 -4.16 0.95 -2.66
CA CYS A 25 -5.02 0.29 -1.68
C CYS A 25 -4.86 0.91 -0.28
N MET A 26 -3.63 1.20 0.15
CA MET A 26 -3.37 1.82 1.45
C MET A 26 -3.78 3.30 1.50
N LEU A 27 -3.57 4.05 0.41
CA LEU A 27 -3.92 5.47 0.32
C LEU A 27 -5.42 5.73 0.25
N ASN A 28 -6.23 4.77 -0.21
CA ASN A 28 -7.69 4.85 -0.12
C ASN A 28 -8.18 4.88 1.34
N PHE A 29 -7.36 4.45 2.29
CA PHE A 29 -7.66 4.50 3.73
C PHE A 29 -6.41 4.93 4.52
N PRO A 30 -5.97 6.19 4.39
CA PRO A 30 -4.63 6.62 4.82
C PRO A 30 -4.46 6.64 6.35
N ALA A 31 -5.55 6.57 7.11
CA ALA A 31 -5.55 6.48 8.58
C ALA A 31 -5.59 5.03 9.10
N SER A 32 -5.77 4.06 8.20
CA SER A 32 -5.90 2.65 8.57
C SER A 32 -4.53 1.99 8.74
N GLU A 33 -4.51 0.99 9.61
CA GLU A 33 -3.39 0.08 9.81
C GLU A 33 -3.72 -1.26 9.18
N PHE A 34 -2.76 -1.88 8.52
CA PHE A 34 -2.97 -3.12 7.77
C PHE A 34 -1.91 -4.16 8.08
N THR A 35 -2.31 -5.42 8.10
CA THR A 35 -1.39 -6.55 8.01
C THR A 35 -1.03 -6.82 6.54
N LYS A 36 0.16 -7.37 6.29
CA LYS A 36 0.54 -7.87 4.94
C LYS A 36 -0.50 -8.87 4.39
N ARG A 37 -1.17 -9.63 5.27
CA ARG A 37 -2.22 -10.59 4.89
C ARG A 37 -3.48 -9.90 4.36
N GLU A 38 -3.98 -8.87 5.04
CA GLU A 38 -5.18 -8.14 4.62
C GLU A 38 -4.97 -7.47 3.26
N LEU A 39 -3.83 -6.80 3.07
CA LEU A 39 -3.50 -6.17 1.78
C LEU A 39 -3.39 -7.20 0.67
N ARG A 40 -2.69 -8.31 0.91
CA ARG A 40 -2.57 -9.38 -0.08
C ARG A 40 -3.93 -9.98 -0.46
N GLN A 41 -4.82 -10.19 0.52
CA GLN A 41 -6.17 -10.69 0.28
C GLN A 41 -7.03 -9.68 -0.49
N ALA A 42 -6.95 -8.39 -0.15
CA ALA A 42 -7.69 -7.34 -0.84
C ALA A 42 -7.25 -7.19 -2.32
N LEU A 43 -5.97 -7.44 -2.61
CA LEU A 43 -5.38 -7.29 -3.93
C LEU A 43 -5.40 -8.57 -4.78
N ASP A 44 -5.85 -9.70 -4.21
CA ASP A 44 -5.78 -11.03 -4.81
C ASP A 44 -4.39 -11.36 -5.40
N MET A 45 -3.33 -10.98 -4.69
CA MET A 45 -1.94 -11.19 -5.13
C MET A 45 -1.36 -12.47 -4.52
N ASN A 46 -0.53 -13.17 -5.30
CA ASN A 46 0.27 -14.26 -4.74
C ASN A 46 1.31 -13.72 -3.73
N SER A 47 1.70 -14.56 -2.78
CA SER A 47 2.56 -14.17 -1.65
C SER A 47 3.94 -13.67 -2.08
N GLU A 48 4.55 -14.32 -3.07
CA GLU A 48 5.90 -13.99 -3.53
C GLU A 48 5.93 -12.61 -4.19
N THR A 49 5.00 -12.36 -5.10
CA THR A 49 4.83 -11.07 -5.77
C THR A 49 4.54 -9.99 -4.75
N PHE A 50 3.57 -10.20 -3.86
CA PHE A 50 3.22 -9.21 -2.84
C PHE A 50 4.43 -8.87 -1.96
N ASN A 51 5.14 -9.87 -1.43
CA ASN A 51 6.28 -9.63 -0.55
C ASN A 51 7.38 -8.85 -1.26
N LYS A 52 7.75 -9.25 -2.49
CA LYS A 52 8.76 -8.54 -3.31
C LYS A 52 8.45 -7.05 -3.45
N TYR A 53 7.22 -6.70 -3.85
CA TYR A 53 6.88 -5.30 -4.08
C TYR A 53 6.60 -4.52 -2.79
N PHE A 54 6.09 -5.19 -1.76
CA PHE A 54 5.89 -4.56 -0.45
C PHE A 54 7.22 -4.24 0.23
N GLU A 55 8.21 -5.14 0.13
CA GLU A 55 9.56 -4.91 0.65
C GLU A 55 10.20 -3.65 0.05
N LEU A 56 10.04 -3.44 -1.27
CA LEU A 56 10.49 -2.19 -1.90
C LEU A 56 9.83 -0.94 -1.30
N LEU A 57 8.51 -0.99 -1.02
CA LEU A 57 7.82 0.13 -0.38
C LEU A 57 8.30 0.36 1.06
N GLU A 58 8.67 -0.71 1.77
CA GLU A 58 9.19 -0.67 3.14
C GLU A 58 10.62 -0.10 3.16
N GLU A 59 11.48 -0.53 2.23
CA GLU A 59 12.86 -0.05 2.05
C GLU A 59 12.91 1.43 1.68
N GLU A 60 12.04 1.87 0.76
CA GLU A 60 11.89 3.27 0.34
C GLU A 60 11.16 4.14 1.39
N LYS A 61 10.83 3.56 2.56
CA LYS A 61 10.10 4.22 3.65
C LYS A 61 8.78 4.85 3.21
N ILE A 62 8.14 4.29 2.19
CA ILE A 62 6.79 4.70 1.73
C ILE A 62 5.75 4.12 2.67
N VAL A 63 6.00 2.92 3.20
CA VAL A 63 5.20 2.29 4.25
C VAL A 63 6.05 2.08 5.49
N GLU A 64 5.43 2.14 6.66
CA GLU A 64 6.11 1.97 7.94
C GLU A 64 5.31 1.08 8.89
N VAL A 65 6.03 0.43 9.82
CA VAL A 65 5.42 -0.36 10.89
C VAL A 65 4.86 0.59 11.95
N CYS A 66 3.56 0.52 12.21
CA CYS A 66 2.91 1.27 13.30
C CYS A 66 3.16 0.62 14.66
N ARG A 67 2.81 -0.66 14.75
CA ARG A 67 2.83 -1.45 15.97
C ARG A 67 2.84 -2.93 15.66
N THR A 68 3.15 -3.73 16.67
CA THR A 68 3.07 -5.19 16.60
C THR A 68 2.02 -5.68 17.57
N VAL A 69 1.05 -6.45 17.09
CA VAL A 69 0.04 -7.10 17.92
C VAL A 69 0.36 -8.60 17.94
N ARG A 70 0.68 -9.12 19.12
CA ARG A 70 1.22 -10.48 19.30
C ARG A 70 2.50 -10.68 18.50
N LYS A 71 2.42 -11.34 17.34
CA LYS A 71 3.55 -11.61 16.41
C LYS A 71 3.31 -11.00 15.03
N THR A 72 2.25 -10.20 14.86
CA THR A 72 1.84 -9.65 13.58
C THR A 72 2.12 -8.15 13.55
N LYS A 73 2.91 -7.71 12.57
CA LYS A 73 3.17 -6.29 12.31
C LYS A 73 1.98 -5.66 11.58
N LEU A 74 1.60 -4.48 12.02
CA LEU A 74 0.64 -3.60 11.37
C LEU A 74 1.40 -2.45 10.71
N TYR A 75 1.05 -2.17 9.46
CA TYR A 75 1.70 -1.20 8.59
C TYR A 75 0.74 -0.08 8.23
N ARG A 76 1.26 1.12 8.02
CA ARG A 76 0.55 2.25 7.42
C ARG A 76 1.40 2.91 6.36
N VAL A 77 0.79 3.81 5.60
CA VAL A 77 1.54 4.72 4.73
C VAL A 77 2.32 5.70 5.60
N ASN A 78 3.62 5.85 5.33
CA ASN A 78 4.47 6.82 6.01
C ASN A 78 4.15 8.22 5.51
N ARG A 79 3.34 8.95 6.27
CA ARG A 79 2.96 10.34 5.95
C ARG A 79 4.11 11.33 6.05
N ASP A 80 5.24 10.94 6.64
CA ASP A 80 6.45 11.76 6.67
C ASP A 80 7.32 11.59 5.43
N SER A 81 7.05 10.57 4.59
CA SER A 81 7.75 10.38 3.32
C SER A 81 7.47 11.55 2.37
N PRO A 82 8.50 12.19 1.79
CA PRO A 82 8.32 13.27 0.81
C PRO A 82 7.46 12.86 -0.39
N LEU A 83 7.61 11.62 -0.85
CA LEU A 83 6.81 11.08 -1.96
C LEU A 83 5.34 10.95 -1.56
N VAL A 84 5.06 10.42 -0.37
CA VAL A 84 3.68 10.26 0.12
C VAL A 84 3.04 11.64 0.29
N LYS A 85 3.74 12.62 0.88
CA LYS A 85 3.24 14.00 0.99
C LYS A 85 2.89 14.57 -0.38
N ALA A 86 3.80 14.46 -1.33
CA ALA A 86 3.58 14.95 -2.69
C ALA A 86 2.37 14.29 -3.38
N ILE A 87 2.12 13.00 -3.13
CA ILE A 87 0.95 12.29 -3.66
C ILE A 87 -0.34 12.72 -2.96
N MET A 88 -0.30 12.96 -1.64
CA MET A 88 -1.49 13.33 -0.86
C MET A 88 -1.89 14.80 -1.02
N ASP A 89 -0.94 15.67 -1.38
CA ASP A 89 -1.17 17.10 -1.62
C ASP A 89 -1.66 17.42 -3.04
N PHE A 90 -1.65 16.43 -3.95
CA PHE A 90 -2.07 16.56 -5.36
C PHE A 90 -3.60 16.45 -5.53
#